data_AF-A0A7H9FP42-F1
#
_entry.id   AF-A0A7H9FP42-F1
#
_cell.length_a   1.000
_cell.length_b   1.000
_cell.length_c   1.000
_cell.angle_alpha   90.00
_cell.angle_beta   90.00
_cell.angle_gamma   90.00
#
_symmetry.space_group_name_H-M   'P 1'
#
loop_
_entity.id
_entity.type
_entity.pdbx_description
1 polymer ?
#
loop_
_entity_poly.entity_id
_entity_poly.type
_entity_poly.pdbx_seq_one_letter_code
_entity_poly.pdbx_strand_id
1 'polypeptide(L)'
;MDRHGQQQQLFALIDAMNESLDQQRWRRLPAQHQQLMRLFHEYEVAETSAEELRKVKATLRTGFAALIERRTRRAEILKARMDTHQRNQEGVLAYSMVNIISEKA
;
A
#
# COMPACT_ATOMS: atom_id res chain seq x y z
N MET A 1 -4.69 -0.68 30.93
CA MET A 1 -3.83 -0.55 29.73
C MET A 1 -3.23 0.84 29.78
N ASP A 2 -1.92 0.96 29.91
CA ASP A 2 -1.26 2.26 30.04
C ASP A 2 -1.29 3.02 28.70
N ARG A 3 -1.59 4.32 28.75
CA ARG A 3 -1.67 5.22 27.58
C ARG A 3 -0.43 5.14 26.67
N HIS A 4 0.74 5.02 27.26
CA HIS A 4 2.00 4.87 26.55
C HIS A 4 2.08 3.54 25.76
N GLY A 5 1.52 2.46 26.29
CA GLY A 5 1.48 1.17 25.61
C GLY A 5 0.55 1.16 24.40
N GLN A 6 -0.58 1.89 24.48
CA GLN A 6 -1.50 2.03 23.34
C GLN A 6 -0.89 2.85 22.19
N GLN A 7 -0.18 3.94 22.50
CA GLN A 7 0.53 4.73 21.48
C GLN A 7 1.65 3.93 20.81
N GLN A 8 2.43 3.17 21.58
CA GLN A 8 3.47 2.30 21.01
C GLN A 8 2.88 1.22 20.09
N GLN A 9 1.73 0.63 20.47
CA GLN A 9 1.04 -0.34 19.62
C GLN A 9 0.52 0.28 18.31
N LEU A 10 0.00 1.51 18.35
CA LEU A 10 -0.43 2.23 17.15
C LEU A 10 0.73 2.47 16.19
N PHE A 11 1.89 2.93 16.69
CA PHE A 11 3.07 3.15 15.85
C PHE A 11 3.66 1.84 15.32
N ALA A 12 3.74 0.81 16.15
CA ALA A 12 4.18 -0.52 15.73
C ALA A 12 3.29 -1.10 14.61
N LEU A 13 1.98 -0.81 14.62
CA LEU A 13 1.07 -1.21 13.55
C LEU A 13 1.32 -0.46 12.24
N ILE A 14 1.68 0.82 12.27
CA ILE A 14 2.09 1.56 11.07
C ILE A 14 3.37 0.95 10.49
N ASP A 15 4.35 0.65 11.34
CA ASP A 15 5.61 0.03 10.92
C ASP A 15 5.38 -1.37 10.35
N ALA A 16 4.52 -2.19 10.97
CA ALA A 16 4.12 -3.49 10.45
C ALA A 16 3.40 -3.40 9.09
N MET A 17 2.61 -2.33 8.87
CA MET A 17 2.00 -2.05 7.57
C MET A 17 3.04 -1.66 6.52
N ASN A 18 4.07 -0.87 6.88
CA ASN A 18 5.20 -0.56 6.01
C ASN A 18 6.00 -1.82 5.63
N GLU A 19 6.33 -2.65 6.61
CA GLU A 19 7.04 -3.91 6.39
C GLU A 19 6.23 -4.87 5.50
N SER A 20 4.91 -4.91 5.68
CA SER A 20 4.01 -5.72 4.85
C SER A 20 3.94 -5.24 3.40
N LEU A 21 4.13 -3.93 3.15
CA LEU A 21 4.28 -3.41 1.78
C LEU A 21 5.61 -3.83 1.16
N ASP A 22 6.70 -3.74 1.92
CA ASP A 22 8.05 -4.11 1.47
C ASP A 22 8.12 -5.61 1.14
N GLN A 23 7.54 -6.47 1.99
CA GLN A 23 7.45 -7.92 1.79
C GLN A 23 6.40 -8.36 0.75
N GLN A 24 5.75 -7.42 0.08
CA GLN A 24 4.69 -7.69 -0.90
C GLN A 24 3.45 -8.42 -0.34
N ARG A 25 3.24 -8.40 0.97
CA ARG A 25 2.17 -9.11 1.68
C ARG A 25 0.87 -8.30 1.73
N TRP A 26 0.41 -7.81 0.57
CA TRP A 26 -0.65 -6.80 0.53
C TRP A 26 -2.02 -7.29 1.00
N ARG A 27 -2.25 -8.61 0.96
CA ARG A 27 -3.47 -9.23 1.46
C ARG A 27 -3.69 -8.98 2.96
N ARG A 28 -2.63 -8.73 3.73
CA ARG A 28 -2.71 -8.47 5.18
C ARG A 28 -3.00 -7.02 5.54
N LEU A 29 -2.80 -6.09 4.60
CA LEU A 29 -2.94 -4.66 4.85
C LEU A 29 -4.37 -4.22 5.26
N PRO A 30 -5.46 -4.74 4.67
CA PRO A 30 -6.81 -4.38 5.10
C PRO A 30 -7.10 -4.78 6.56
N ALA A 31 -6.64 -5.96 6.97
CA ALA A 31 -6.80 -6.44 8.34
C ALA A 31 -5.98 -5.61 9.33
N GLN A 32 -4.73 -5.28 8.98
CA GLN A 32 -3.88 -4.40 9.80
C GLN A 32 -4.47 -2.99 9.94
N HIS A 33 -5.03 -2.45 8.85
CA HIS A 33 -5.73 -1.17 8.88
C HIS A 33 -6.96 -1.20 9.81
N GLN A 34 -7.79 -2.23 9.72
CA GLN A 34 -8.95 -2.38 10.60
C GLN A 34 -8.55 -2.49 12.08
N GLN A 35 -7.47 -3.23 12.37
CA GLN A 35 -6.93 -3.34 13.73
C GLN A 35 -6.43 -1.99 14.26
N LEU A 36 -5.69 -1.24 13.45
CA LEU A 36 -5.22 0.10 13.82
C LEU A 36 -6.37 1.08 14.06
N MET A 37 -7.42 1.04 13.22
CA MET A 37 -8.61 1.89 13.42
C MET A 37 -9.35 1.56 14.71
N ARG A 38 -9.46 0.27 15.06
CA ARG A 38 -10.07 -0.16 16.31
C ARG A 38 -9.29 0.35 17.52
N LEU A 39 -7.97 0.16 17.53
CA LEU A 39 -7.10 0.63 18.61
C LEU A 39 -7.08 2.17 18.71
N PHE A 40 -7.15 2.87 17.58
CA PHE A 40 -7.24 4.32 17.60
C PHE A 40 -8.56 4.79 18.22
N HIS A 41 -9.67 4.12 17.94
CA HIS A 41 -10.96 4.45 18.54
C HIS A 41 -10.98 4.16 20.05
N GLU A 42 -10.38 3.05 20.48
CA GLU A 42 -10.20 2.75 21.91
C GLU A 42 -9.32 3.81 22.61
N TYR A 43 -8.28 4.30 21.93
CA TYR A 43 -7.43 5.39 22.40
C TYR A 43 -8.18 6.73 22.46
N GLU A 44 -8.99 7.05 21.46
CA GLU A 44 -9.79 8.28 21.40
C GLU A 44 -10.84 8.35 22.53
N VAL A 45 -11.45 7.21 22.89
CA VAL A 45 -12.38 7.13 24.02
C VAL A 45 -11.67 7.25 25.37
N ALA A 46 -10.43 6.76 25.47
CA ALA A 46 -9.64 6.80 26.69
C ALA A 46 -8.88 8.12 26.91
N GLU A 47 -8.55 8.85 25.84
CA GLU A 47 -7.74 10.07 25.90
C GLU A 47 -8.61 11.31 26.11
N THR A 48 -8.42 11.98 27.25
CA THR A 48 -9.13 13.23 27.58
C THR A 48 -8.38 14.47 27.08
N SER A 49 -7.09 14.34 26.74
CA SER A 49 -6.28 15.45 26.23
C SER A 49 -6.44 15.67 24.72
N ALA A 50 -7.07 16.78 24.35
CA ALA A 50 -7.27 17.16 22.96
C ALA A 50 -5.97 17.52 22.19
N GLU A 51 -4.89 17.86 22.89
CA GLU A 51 -3.57 18.09 22.26
C GLU A 51 -2.90 16.77 21.88
N GLU A 52 -2.92 15.78 22.76
CA GLU A 52 -2.25 14.50 22.47
C GLU A 52 -3.00 13.69 21.44
N LEU A 53 -4.34 13.76 21.44
CA LEU A 53 -5.15 13.23 20.33
C LEU A 53 -4.77 13.89 18.99
N ARG A 54 -4.55 15.21 18.99
CA ARG A 54 -4.11 15.95 17.78
C ARG A 54 -2.73 15.50 17.31
N LYS A 55 -1.77 15.32 18.21
CA LYS A 55 -0.43 14.81 17.86
C LYS A 55 -0.49 13.41 17.27
N VAL A 56 -1.19 12.48 17.93
CA VAL A 56 -1.33 11.09 17.46
C VAL A 56 -2.00 11.06 16.09
N LYS A 57 -3.07 11.84 15.89
CA LYS A 57 -3.75 11.94 14.60
C LYS A 57 -2.86 12.52 13.49
N ALA A 58 -2.02 13.51 13.82
CA ALA A 58 -1.06 14.08 12.86
C ALA A 58 0.01 13.05 12.44
N THR A 59 0.54 12.29 13.40
CA THR A 59 1.50 11.21 13.12
C THR A 59 0.89 10.11 12.27
N LEU A 60 -0.33 9.67 12.61
CA LEU A 60 -1.08 8.68 11.82
C LEU A 60 -1.32 9.17 10.39
N ARG A 61 -1.76 10.42 10.23
CA ARG A 61 -1.98 11.03 8.92
C ARG A 61 -0.70 11.05 8.07
N THR A 62 0.44 11.38 8.68
CA THR A 62 1.74 11.39 8.01
C THR A 62 2.16 9.99 7.58
N GLY A 63 2.03 9.00 8.47
CA GLY A 63 2.31 7.60 8.17
C GLY A 63 1.45 7.05 7.03
N PHE A 64 0.15 7.37 7.05
CA PHE A 64 -0.76 6.99 5.96
C PHE A 64 -0.45 7.69 4.63
N ALA A 65 -0.07 8.96 4.65
CA ALA A 65 0.32 9.67 3.43
C ALA A 65 1.53 8.99 2.77
N ALA A 66 2.55 8.63 3.54
CA ALA A 66 3.72 7.89 3.03
C ALA A 66 3.34 6.51 2.46
N LEU A 67 2.43 5.79 3.14
CA LEU A 67 1.91 4.50 2.66
C LEU A 67 1.17 4.63 1.32
N ILE A 68 0.34 5.67 1.17
CA ILE A 68 -0.43 5.94 -0.05
C ILE A 68 0.50 6.31 -1.20
N GLU A 69 1.48 7.18 -0.97
CA GLU A 69 2.46 7.58 -1.98
C GLU A 69 3.23 6.38 -2.52
N ARG A 70 3.74 5.52 -1.62
CA ARG A 70 4.45 4.27 -1.98
C ARG A 70 3.57 3.34 -2.83
N ARG A 71 2.30 3.18 -2.48
CA ARG A 71 1.35 2.37 -3.25
C ARG A 71 1.07 2.96 -4.64
N THR A 72 0.91 4.27 -4.71
CA THR A 72 0.66 5.00 -5.96
C THR A 72 1.82 4.81 -6.93
N ARG A 73 3.05 5.04 -6.46
CA ARG A 73 4.27 4.82 -7.26
C ARG A 73 4.40 3.39 -7.75
N ARG A 74 4.03 2.41 -6.91
CA ARG A 74 4.03 1.00 -7.30
C ARG A 74 2.98 0.68 -8.36
N ALA A 75 1.80 1.27 -8.27
CA ALA A 75 0.75 1.12 -9.28
C ALA A 75 1.19 1.70 -10.63
N GLU A 76 1.88 2.84 -10.63
CA GLU A 76 2.47 3.43 -11.84
C GLU A 76 3.53 2.51 -12.47
N ILE A 77 4.43 1.94 -11.67
CA ILE A 77 5.43 0.97 -12.15
C ILE A 77 4.74 -0.27 -12.74
N LEU A 78 3.70 -0.78 -12.09
CA LEU A 78 2.96 -1.95 -12.59
C LEU A 78 2.27 -1.63 -13.92
N LYS A 79 1.64 -0.45 -14.04
CA LYS A 79 1.03 0.02 -15.28
C LYS A 79 2.06 0.12 -16.41
N ALA A 80 3.23 0.71 -16.16
CA ALA A 80 4.30 0.79 -17.16
C ALA A 80 4.80 -0.60 -17.60
N ARG A 81 4.86 -1.56 -16.68
CA ARG A 81 5.20 -2.97 -17.00
C ARG A 81 4.12 -3.63 -17.85
N MET A 82 2.84 -3.41 -17.54
CA MET A 82 1.72 -3.92 -18.33
C MET A 82 1.73 -3.35 -19.74
N ASP A 83 1.92 -2.04 -19.90
CA ASP A 83 2.00 -1.38 -21.21
C ASP A 83 3.16 -1.94 -22.05
N THR A 84 4.32 -2.17 -21.43
CA THR A 84 5.48 -2.79 -22.09
C THR A 84 5.18 -4.23 -22.50
N HIS A 85 4.53 -5.01 -21.63
CA HIS A 85 4.15 -6.38 -21.91
C HIS A 85 3.16 -6.46 -23.09
N GLN A 86 2.15 -5.58 -23.10
CA GLN A 86 1.18 -5.50 -24.20
C GLN A 86 1.87 -5.19 -25.53
N ARG A 87 2.73 -4.16 -25.58
CA ARG A 87 3.50 -3.82 -26.80
C ARG A 87 4.36 -4.97 -27.29
N ASN A 88 5.01 -5.70 -26.38
CA ASN A 88 5.83 -6.86 -26.75
C ASN A 88 4.98 -8.02 -27.30
N GLN A 89 3.79 -8.28 -26.73
CA GLN A 89 2.87 -9.28 -27.27
C GLN A 89 2.36 -8.89 -28.66
N GLU A 90 1.98 -7.63 -28.86
CA GLU A 90 1.57 -7.09 -30.16
C GLU A 90 2.70 -7.24 -31.20
N GLY A 91 3.95 -6.97 -30.82
CA GLY A 91 5.12 -7.18 -31.67
C GLY A 91 5.30 -8.65 -32.09
N VAL A 92 5.24 -9.59 -31.14
CA VAL A 92 5.34 -11.03 -31.42
C VAL A 92 4.23 -11.50 -32.36
N LEU A 93 2.99 -11.02 -32.15
CA LEU A 93 1.86 -11.34 -33.03
C LEU A 93 2.03 -10.77 -34.44
N ALA A 94 2.57 -9.56 -34.57
CA ALA A 94 2.86 -8.97 -35.88
C ALA A 94 3.93 -9.75 -36.64
N TYR A 95 5.02 -10.14 -35.97
CA TYR A 95 6.08 -10.96 -36.58
C TYR A 95 5.57 -12.34 -36.99
N SER A 96 4.72 -12.99 -36.18
CA SER A 96 4.15 -14.29 -36.54
C SER A 96 3.18 -14.19 -37.73
N MET A 97 2.35 -13.14 -37.80
CA MET A 97 1.49 -12.90 -38.97
C MET A 97 2.30 -12.65 -40.24
N VAL A 98 3.35 -11.83 -40.18
CA VAL A 98 4.24 -11.59 -41.34
C VAL A 98 4.93 -12.88 -41.79
N ASN A 99 5.41 -13.70 -40.86
CA ASN A 99 6.05 -14.96 -41.20
C ASN A 99 5.08 -15.93 -41.89
N ILE A 100 3.83 -16.02 -41.42
CA ILE A 100 2.79 -16.86 -42.05
C ILE A 100 2.41 -16.36 -43.46
N ILE A 101 2.40 -15.03 -43.68
CA ILE A 101 2.11 -14.45 -45.00
C ILE A 101 3.29 -14.71 -45.95
N SER A 102 4.53 -14.53 -45.48
CA SER A 102 5.73 -14.79 -46.27
C SER A 102 5.96 -16.27 -46.59
N GLU A 103 5.57 -17.20 -45.71
CA GLU A 103 5.65 -18.64 -45.97
C GLU A 103 4.58 -19.14 -46.96
N LYS A 104 3.54 -18.35 -47.25
CA LYS A 104 2.46 -18.69 -48.20
C LYS A 104 2.58 -18.02 -49.57
N ALA A 105 3.60 -17.18 -49.78
CA ALA A 105 3.91 -16.52 -51.05
C ALA A 105 5.02 -17.29 -51.79
#